data_AF-A0A2K8SP33-F1
#
_entry.id   AF-A0A2K8SP33-F1
#
_cell.length_a   1.000
_cell.length_b   1.000
_cell.length_c   1.000
_cell.angle_alpha   90.00
_cell.angle_beta   90.00
_cell.angle_gamma   90.00
#
_symmetry.space_group_name_H-M   'P 1'
#
loop_
_entity.id
_entity.type
_entity.pdbx_description
1 polymer ?
#
loop_
_entity_poly.entity_id
_entity_poly.type
_entity_poly.pdbx_seq_one_letter_code
_entity_poly.pdbx_strand_id
1 'polypeptide(L)' 'MNEQRLQADYQLIESLLNCPSGEELEILAANTELLDAGFLQRKRA' A
#
# COMPACT_ATOMS: atom_id res chain seq x y z
N MET A 1 -9.94 -13.51 -5.45
CA MET A 1 -9.44 -12.12 -5.47
C MET A 1 -10.49 -11.28 -4.79
N ASN A 2 -10.16 -10.57 -3.71
CA ASN A 2 -11.15 -9.87 -2.89
C ASN A 2 -11.20 -8.41 -3.32
N GLU A 3 -12.31 -7.94 -3.91
CA GLU A 3 -12.41 -6.60 -4.52
C GLU A 3 -12.16 -5.49 -3.48
N GLN A 4 -12.61 -5.70 -2.25
CA GLN A 4 -12.33 -4.82 -1.11
C GLN A 4 -10.83 -4.70 -0.83
N ARG A 5 -10.09 -5.80 -0.99
CA ARG A 5 -8.64 -5.81 -0.80
C ARG A 5 -7.94 -5.06 -1.92
N LEU A 6 -8.42 -5.23 -3.15
CA LEU A 6 -7.88 -4.50 -4.30
C LEU A 6 -8.07 -2.99 -4.14
N GLN A 7 -9.24 -2.56 -3.67
CA GLN A 7 -9.52 -1.15 -3.42
C GLN A 7 -8.63 -0.56 -2.32
N ALA A 8 -8.43 -1.27 -1.22
CA ALA A 8 -7.54 -0.84 -0.15
C ALA A 8 -6.07 -0.73 -0.64
N ASP A 9 -5.62 -1.69 -1.45
CA ASP A 9 -4.29 -1.65 -2.07
C ASP A 9 -4.14 -0.42 -2.99
N TYR A 10 -5.16 -0.09 -3.79
CA TYR A 10 -5.16 1.11 -4.64
C TYR A 10 -5.08 2.40 -3.82
N GLN A 11 -5.87 2.52 -2.76
CA GLN A 11 -5.86 3.70 -1.89
C GLN A 11 -4.51 3.89 -1.17
N LEU A 12 -3.88 2.79 -0.76
CA LEU A 12 -2.54 2.83 -0.17
C LEU A 12 -1.51 3.32 -1.18
N ILE A 13 -1.55 2.80 -2.42
CA ILE A 13 -0.64 3.22 -3.50
C ILE A 13 -0.83 4.72 -3.80
N GLU A 14 -2.08 5.19 -3.92
CA GLU A 14 -2.38 6.59 -4.17
C GLU A 14 -1.89 7.50 -3.04
N SER A 15 -2.05 7.05 -1.79
CA SER A 15 -1.57 7.79 -0.61
C SER A 15 -0.04 7.92 -0.63
N LEU A 16 0.67 6.85 -0.99
CA LEU A 16 2.14 6.87 -1.10
C LEU A 16 2.65 7.68 -2.28
N LEU A 17 1.89 7.81 -3.36
CA LEU A 17 2.26 8.62 -4.52
C LEU A 17 2.09 10.12 -4.27
N ASN A 18 1.15 10.49 -3.41
CA ASN A 18 0.79 11.89 -3.14
C ASN A 18 1.33 12.40 -1.79
N CYS A 19 1.97 11.55 -0.98
CA CYS A 19 2.45 11.99 0.32
C CYS A 19 3.68 12.91 0.19
N PRO A 20 3.84 13.85 1.14
CA PRO A 20 5.08 14.57 1.32
C PRO A 20 6.26 13.62 1.58
N SER A 21 7.45 14.05 1.15
CA SER A 21 8.68 13.30 1.37
C SER A 21 8.95 13.12 2.86
N GLY A 22 8.98 11.88 3.33
CA GLY A 22 9.19 11.52 4.73
C GLY A 22 7.95 10.93 5.42
N GLU A 23 6.76 11.02 4.83
CA GLU A 23 5.52 10.46 5.39
C GLU A 23 5.24 9.03 4.91
N GLU A 24 5.99 8.52 3.93
CA GLU A 24 5.82 7.18 3.37
C GLU A 24 5.87 6.10 4.46
N LEU A 25 6.80 6.23 5.41
CA LEU A 25 6.98 5.25 6.49
C LEU A 25 5.80 5.25 7.47
N GLU A 26 5.21 6.41 7.77
CA GLU A 26 4.03 6.50 8.64
C GLU A 26 2.80 5.92 7.95
N ILE A 27 2.61 6.21 6.66
CA ILE A 27 1.52 5.64 5.85
C ILE A 27 1.67 4.12 5.76
N LEU A 28 2.88 3.61 5.52
CA LEU A 28 3.15 2.17 5.51
C LEU A 28 2.90 1.54 6.89
N ALA A 29 3.34 2.18 7.97
CA ALA A 29 3.14 1.70 9.34
C ALA A 29 1.65 1.65 9.73
N ALA A 30 0.85 2.62 9.29
CA ALA A 30 -0.59 2.65 9.53
C ALA A 30 -1.36 1.59 8.72
N ASN A 31 -0.76 1.05 7.65
CA ASN A 31 -1.39 0.11 6.72
C ASN A 31 -0.69 -1.25 6.69
N THR A 32 -0.03 -1.66 7.78
CA THR A 32 0.74 -2.91 7.87
C THR A 32 -0.08 -4.16 7.53
N GLU A 33 -1.40 -4.15 7.75
CA GLU A 33 -2.29 -5.25 7.38
C GLU A 33 -2.45 -5.41 5.85
N LEU A 34 -2.23 -4.33 5.10
CA LEU A 34 -2.24 -4.33 3.64
C LEU A 34 -0.88 -4.77 3.09
N LEU A 35 0.21 -4.56 3.84
CA LEU A 35 1.59 -4.91 3.49
C LEU A 35 1.93 -6.40 3.66
N ASP A 36 0.99 -7.29 3.34
CA ASP A 36 1.29 -8.71 3.32
C ASP A 36 2.20 -9.09 2.13
N ALA A 37 2.64 -10.35 2.11
CA ALA A 37 3.47 -10.88 1.03
C ALA A 37 2.84 -10.67 -0.36
N GLY A 38 1.50 -10.59 -0.46
CA GLY A 38 0.77 -10.33 -1.70
C GLY A 38 0.93 -8.90 -2.23
N PHE A 39 1.04 -7.90 -1.34
CA PHE A 39 1.32 -6.51 -1.74
C PHE A 39 2.72 -6.36 -2.35
N LEU A 40 3.72 -6.99 -1.73
CA LEU A 40 5.11 -6.96 -2.21
C LEU A 40 5.34 -7.82 -3.46
N GLN A 41 4.56 -8.89 -3.66
CA GLN A 41 4.66 -9.75 -4.85
C GLN A 41 4.35 -9.00 -6.16
N ARG A 42 3.56 -7.92 -6.13
CA ARG A 42 3.25 -7.12 -7.33
C ARG A 42 4.41 -6.19 -7.76
N LYS A 43 5.47 -6.07 -6.96
CA LYS A 43 6.69 -5.28 -7.27
C LYS A 43 7.87 -6.14 -7.73
N ARG A 44 7.63 -7.29 -8.37
CA ARG A 44 8.68 -8.07 -9.03
C ARG A 44 8.44 -8.13 -10.54
N ALA A 45 9.24 -7.33 -11.25
CA ALA A 45 9.52 -7.29 -12.70
C ALA A 45 8.33 -7.09 -13.65
#